data_AF-W4V4R2-F1
#
_entry.id   AF-W4V4R2-F1
#
_cell.length_a   1.000
_cell.length_b   1.000
_cell.length_c   1.000
_cell.angle_alpha   90.00
_cell.angle_beta   90.00
_cell.angle_gamma   90.00
#
_symmetry.space_group_name_H-M   'P 1'
#
loop_
_entity.id
_entity.type
_entity.pdbx_description
1 polymer ?
#
loop_
_entity_poly.entity_id
_entity_poly.type
_entity_poly.pdbx_seq_one_letter_code
_entity_poly.pdbx_strand_id
1 'polypeptide(L)'
;MRKTQNSQTQKKAEKVNLSYSAEYKSYYEYDADKKLYFRFRNGKPHIERQTEEQLTTKNIIIQKVKNYDIKGDQYGRQEVNTVGSGEGYYITNGKCIEITWSKSSRTERTKYLDSEGKEIVLNPGQTWIQIFPVSGKIEIE
;
A
#
# COMPACT_ATOMS: atom_id res chain seq x y z
N MET A 1 12.18 -20.33 28.46
CA MET A 1 11.38 -20.93 27.36
C MET A 1 11.31 -19.92 26.22
N ARG A 2 12.08 -20.12 25.14
CA ARG A 2 12.00 -19.29 23.93
C ARG A 2 10.80 -19.79 23.12
N LYS A 3 9.74 -18.98 23.02
CA LYS A 3 8.65 -19.24 22.08
C LYS A 3 9.20 -18.99 20.69
N THR A 4 9.32 -20.04 19.90
CA THR A 4 9.66 -19.99 18.48
C THR A 4 8.58 -19.17 17.78
N GLN A 5 8.90 -17.95 17.35
CA GLN A 5 8.03 -17.20 16.45
C GLN A 5 8.13 -17.84 15.07
N ASN A 6 7.01 -18.34 14.56
CA ASN A 6 6.93 -18.73 13.15
C ASN A 6 7.24 -17.47 12.32
N SER A 7 8.30 -17.54 11.53
CA SER A 7 8.73 -16.42 10.70
C SER A 7 7.73 -16.26 9.57
N GLN A 8 6.94 -15.19 9.59
CA GLN A 8 6.30 -14.68 8.37
C GLN A 8 7.38 -14.54 7.29
N THR A 9 7.08 -15.01 6.08
CA THR A 9 8.00 -14.91 4.94
C THR A 9 8.08 -13.43 4.52
N GLN A 10 8.94 -12.67 5.19
CA GLN A 10 9.28 -11.31 4.79
C GLN A 10 10.04 -11.36 3.48
N LYS A 11 9.44 -10.77 2.44
CA LYS A 11 10.09 -10.57 1.14
C LYS A 11 10.83 -9.23 1.17
N LYS A 12 11.90 -9.13 0.38
CA LYS A 12 12.58 -7.87 0.13
C LYS A 12 11.62 -6.91 -0.61
N ALA A 13 11.73 -5.63 -0.31
CA ALA A 13 10.89 -4.57 -0.85
C ALA A 13 11.66 -3.24 -0.87
N GLU A 14 12.86 -3.25 -1.45
CA GLU A 14 13.61 -2.03 -1.74
C GLU A 14 12.98 -1.21 -2.86
N LYS A 15 12.25 -1.84 -3.78
CA LYS A 15 11.45 -1.17 -4.81
C LYS A 15 10.02 -1.69 -4.83
N VAL A 16 9.07 -0.76 -4.95
CA VAL A 16 7.63 -1.07 -5.01
C VAL A 16 7.03 -0.31 -6.18
N ASN A 17 6.69 -1.02 -7.26
CA ASN A 17 6.07 -0.46 -8.45
C ASN A 17 4.57 -0.75 -8.47
N LEU A 18 3.77 0.31 -8.64
CA LEU A 18 2.31 0.26 -8.68
C LEU A 18 1.82 0.83 -10.01
N SER A 19 1.34 -0.04 -10.90
CA SER A 19 0.72 0.37 -12.15
C SER A 19 -0.80 0.27 -12.04
N TYR A 20 -1.45 1.43 -11.88
CA TYR A 20 -2.90 1.53 -11.80
C TYR A 20 -3.56 1.42 -13.16
N SER A 21 -2.88 1.93 -14.19
CA SER A 21 -3.24 1.83 -15.59
C SER A 21 -1.96 1.84 -16.43
N ALA A 22 -2.10 1.75 -17.76
CA ALA A 22 -0.96 1.91 -18.67
C ALA A 22 -0.24 3.26 -18.46
N GLU A 23 -1.02 4.31 -18.23
CA GLU A 23 -0.55 5.70 -18.18
C GLU A 23 -0.20 6.19 -16.75
N TYR A 24 -0.75 5.55 -15.72
CA TYR A 24 -0.57 6.00 -14.34
C TYR A 24 0.22 4.98 -13.51
N LYS A 25 1.47 5.36 -13.23
CA LYS A 25 2.41 4.57 -12.44
C LYS A 25 2.92 5.41 -11.27
N SER A 26 2.89 4.82 -10.08
CA SER A 26 3.62 5.35 -8.94
C SER A 26 4.54 4.28 -8.40
N TYR A 27 5.69 4.68 -7.90
CA TYR A 27 6.62 3.73 -7.30
C TYR A 27 7.33 4.34 -6.11
N TYR A 28 7.94 3.46 -5.33
CA TYR A 28 8.68 3.79 -4.13
C TYR A 28 10.04 3.13 -4.17
N GLU A 29 11.06 3.86 -3.77
CA GLU A 29 12.42 3.33 -3.61
C GLU A 29 12.87 3.53 -2.16
N TYR A 30 13.35 2.46 -1.55
CA TYR A 30 13.80 2.44 -0.17
C TYR A 30 15.23 2.98 -0.04
N ASP A 31 15.41 3.92 0.88
CA ASP A 31 16.70 4.38 1.35
C ASP A 31 16.98 3.72 2.70
N ALA A 32 17.99 2.86 2.76
CA ALA A 32 18.32 2.07 3.95
C ALA A 32 18.95 2.92 5.07
N ASP A 33 19.66 4.00 4.71
CA ASP A 33 20.31 4.89 5.68
C ASP A 33 19.28 5.75 6.40
N LYS A 34 18.37 6.35 5.63
CA LYS A 34 17.25 7.15 6.15
C LYS A 34 16.11 6.27 6.68
N LYS A 35 16.07 5.01 6.29
CA LYS A 35 14.99 4.04 6.56
C LYS A 35 13.62 4.57 6.12
N LEU A 36 13.57 5.22 4.97
CA LEU A 36 12.38 5.82 4.37
C LEU A 36 12.23 5.38 2.91
N TYR A 37 11.00 5.41 2.41
CA TYR A 37 10.71 5.24 1.00
C TYR A 37 10.51 6.60 0.35
N PHE A 38 11.22 6.85 -0.74
CA PHE A 38 11.03 8.01 -1.61
C PHE A 38 9.96 7.70 -2.65
N ARG A 39 8.97 8.58 -2.81
CA ARG A 39 7.88 8.40 -3.77
C ARG A 39 8.21 9.02 -5.12
N PHE A 40 7.83 8.32 -6.17
CA PHE A 40 7.90 8.76 -7.55
C PHE A 40 6.55 8.61 -8.23
N ARG A 41 6.32 9.41 -9.27
CA ARG A 41 5.12 9.35 -10.11
C ARG A 41 5.52 9.58 -11.57
N ASN A 42 5.06 8.70 -12.46
CA ASN A 42 5.32 8.79 -13.90
C ASN A 42 6.79 9.06 -14.24
N GLY A 43 7.70 8.31 -13.59
CA GLY A 43 9.14 8.38 -13.85
C GLY A 43 9.90 9.53 -13.17
N LYS A 44 9.24 10.40 -12.40
CA LYS A 44 9.89 11.55 -11.74
C LYS A 44 9.70 11.52 -10.23
N PRO A 45 10.63 12.11 -9.45
CA PRO A 45 10.44 12.38 -8.03
C PRO A 45 9.09 13.08 -7.79
N HIS A 46 8.32 12.61 -6.80
CA HIS A 46 7.09 13.27 -6.43
C HIS A 46 7.41 14.35 -5.40
N ILE A 47 7.48 15.60 -5.86
CA ILE A 47 7.88 16.75 -5.05
C ILE A 47 6.66 17.42 -4.43
N GLU A 48 6.75 17.76 -3.13
CA GLU A 48 5.80 18.63 -2.45
C GLU A 48 6.05 20.08 -2.88
N ARG A 49 4.99 20.83 -3.21
CA ARG A 49 5.11 22.10 -3.91
C ARG A 49 5.61 23.24 -3.02
N GLN A 50 5.30 23.23 -1.73
CA GLN A 50 5.64 24.33 -0.81
C GLN A 50 7.06 24.17 -0.26
N THR A 51 7.47 22.96 0.13
CA THR A 51 8.78 22.68 0.70
C THR A 51 9.83 22.35 -0.35
N GLU A 52 9.40 22.00 -1.58
CA GLU A 52 10.26 21.50 -2.66
C GLU A 52 10.99 20.18 -2.30
N GLU A 53 10.59 19.54 -1.21
CA GLU A 53 11.13 18.26 -0.80
C GLU A 53 10.42 17.10 -1.51
N GLN A 54 11.16 16.02 -1.77
CA GLN A 54 10.54 14.80 -2.27
C GLN A 54 9.70 14.14 -1.16
N LEU A 55 8.49 13.71 -1.53
CA LEU A 55 7.61 13.00 -0.62
C LEU A 55 8.26 11.68 -0.20
N THR A 56 8.35 11.49 1.11
CA THR A 56 8.86 10.27 1.72
C THR A 56 7.82 9.64 2.64
N THR A 57 7.94 8.34 2.89
CA THR A 57 7.05 7.65 3.83
C THR A 57 7.77 6.52 4.55
N LYS A 58 7.33 6.19 5.77
CA LYS A 58 7.90 5.09 6.55
C LYS A 58 7.24 3.76 6.21
N ASN A 59 5.93 3.81 6.03
CA ASN A 59 5.07 2.64 5.87
C ASN A 59 4.26 2.81 4.59
N ILE A 60 4.12 1.73 3.82
CA ILE A 60 3.21 1.66 2.69
C ILE A 60 2.25 0.51 2.96
N ILE A 61 0.96 0.77 2.82
CA ILE A 61 -0.08 -0.25 2.82
C ILE A 61 -0.68 -0.26 1.43
N ILE A 62 -0.64 -1.40 0.75
CA ILE A 62 -1.37 -1.60 -0.50
C ILE A 62 -2.68 -2.32 -0.13
N GLN A 63 -3.79 -1.59 -0.17
CA GLN A 63 -5.13 -2.11 0.10
C GLN A 63 -5.78 -2.49 -1.23
N LYS A 64 -5.81 -3.78 -1.59
CA LYS A 64 -6.44 -4.21 -2.84
C LYS A 64 -7.96 -4.15 -2.71
N VAL A 65 -8.62 -3.42 -3.60
CA VAL A 65 -10.07 -3.24 -3.62
C VAL A 65 -10.64 -3.58 -4.99
N LYS A 66 -11.91 -4.01 -5.01
CA LYS A 66 -12.67 -4.09 -6.26
C LYS A 66 -13.17 -2.71 -6.64
N ASN A 67 -13.09 -2.39 -7.92
CA ASN A 67 -13.70 -1.22 -8.54
C ASN A 67 -14.45 -1.65 -9.81
N TYR A 68 -15.50 -0.93 -10.16
CA TYR A 68 -16.34 -1.24 -11.32
C TYR A 68 -17.10 0.00 -11.80
N ASP A 69 -17.53 -0.02 -13.05
CA ASP A 69 -18.30 1.09 -13.64
C ASP A 69 -19.67 1.21 -12.98
N ILE A 70 -20.09 2.45 -12.73
CA ILE A 70 -21.39 2.73 -12.14
C ILE A 70 -22.47 2.52 -13.19
N LYS A 71 -23.45 1.65 -12.91
CA LYS A 71 -24.54 1.35 -13.84
C LYS A 71 -25.32 2.63 -14.18
N GLY A 72 -25.36 2.97 -15.47
CA GLY A 72 -26.06 4.14 -15.99
C GLY A 72 -25.25 5.43 -15.98
N ASP A 73 -23.99 5.41 -15.51
CA ASP A 73 -23.09 6.54 -15.65
C ASP A 73 -22.50 6.57 -17.08
N GLN A 74 -22.63 7.71 -17.75
CA GLN A 74 -22.15 7.90 -19.13
C GLN A 74 -20.75 8.52 -19.22
N TYR A 75 -20.14 8.84 -18.07
CA TYR A 75 -18.88 9.58 -17.98
C TYR A 75 -17.72 8.68 -17.51
N GLY A 76 -17.94 7.37 -17.40
CA GLY A 76 -16.93 6.39 -17.02
C GLY A 76 -16.53 6.45 -15.54
N ARG A 77 -17.40 6.97 -14.66
CA ARG A 77 -17.12 6.99 -13.22
C ARG A 77 -17.20 5.58 -12.65
N GLN A 78 -16.34 5.31 -11.68
CA GLN A 78 -16.25 4.00 -11.03
C GLN A 78 -16.58 4.07 -9.56
N GLU A 79 -17.26 3.03 -9.09
CA GLU A 79 -17.43 2.73 -7.67
C GLU A 79 -16.17 2.02 -7.16
N VAL A 80 -15.79 2.27 -5.91
CA VAL A 80 -14.61 1.66 -5.28
C VAL A 80 -14.99 1.06 -3.93
N ASN A 81 -14.92 -0.27 -3.82
CA ASN A 81 -15.36 -0.99 -2.63
C ASN A 81 -14.33 -0.89 -1.49
N THR A 82 -14.42 0.19 -0.73
CA THR A 82 -13.56 0.46 0.44
C THR A 82 -14.12 -0.05 1.77
N VAL A 83 -15.39 -0.48 1.79
CA VAL A 83 -16.05 -1.19 2.90
C VAL A 83 -16.15 -2.67 2.53
N GLY A 84 -15.85 -3.56 3.47
CA GLY A 84 -15.74 -5.00 3.24
C GLY A 84 -14.40 -5.54 3.69
N SER A 85 -13.85 -6.49 2.94
CA SER A 85 -12.54 -7.07 3.22
C SER A 85 -11.79 -7.42 1.93
N GLY A 86 -10.48 -7.60 2.05
CA GLY A 86 -9.64 -8.00 0.93
C GLY A 86 -8.21 -8.27 1.35
N GLU A 87 -7.37 -8.55 0.37
CA GLU A 87 -5.94 -8.77 0.56
C GLU A 87 -5.15 -7.48 0.37
N GLY A 88 -3.88 -7.51 0.75
CA GLY A 88 -2.98 -6.39 0.58
C GLY A 88 -1.54 -6.72 0.94
N TYR A 89 -0.74 -5.67 1.00
CA TYR A 89 0.65 -5.74 1.43
C TYR A 89 0.93 -4.66 2.47
N TYR A 90 1.71 -5.00 3.49
CA TYR A 90 2.32 -4.03 4.38
C TYR A 90 3.83 -4.02 4.12
N ILE A 91 4.34 -2.83 3.83
CA ILE A 91 5.71 -2.61 3.39
C ILE A 91 6.35 -1.56 4.28
N THR A 92 7.51 -1.89 4.85
CA THR A 92 8.24 -1.03 5.77
C THR A 92 9.69 -1.51 5.88
N ASN A 93 10.64 -0.60 6.13
CA ASN A 93 12.06 -0.93 6.32
C ASN A 93 12.66 -1.89 5.25
N GLY A 94 12.39 -1.66 3.96
CA GLY A 94 12.89 -2.50 2.86
C GLY A 94 12.31 -3.91 2.79
N LYS A 95 11.21 -4.17 3.51
CA LYS A 95 10.57 -5.49 3.59
C LYS A 95 9.06 -5.41 3.37
N CYS A 96 8.50 -6.50 2.89
CA CYS A 96 7.08 -6.68 2.64
C CYS A 96 6.53 -7.93 3.34
N ILE A 97 5.33 -7.82 3.89
CA ILE A 97 4.49 -8.95 4.28
C ILE A 97 3.13 -8.86 3.60
N GLU A 98 2.52 -10.01 3.36
CA GLU A 98 1.13 -10.12 2.93
C GLU A 98 0.20 -9.82 4.13
N ILE A 99 -0.89 -9.11 3.87
CA ILE A 99 -1.89 -8.75 4.87
C ILE A 99 -3.29 -8.97 4.32
N THR A 100 -4.28 -9.02 5.21
CA THR A 100 -5.68 -8.82 4.87
C THR A 100 -6.18 -7.51 5.49
N TRP A 101 -7.18 -6.89 4.88
CA TRP A 101 -7.85 -5.73 5.43
C TRP A 101 -9.34 -6.01 5.62
N SER A 102 -9.94 -5.33 6.59
CA SER A 102 -11.40 -5.33 6.77
C SER A 102 -11.88 -3.97 7.31
N LYS A 103 -13.06 -3.56 6.88
CA LYS A 103 -13.74 -2.33 7.31
C LYS A 103 -15.25 -2.59 7.32
N SER A 104 -15.87 -2.53 8.49
CA SER A 104 -17.28 -2.94 8.68
C SER A 104 -18.30 -1.93 8.18
N SER A 105 -17.95 -0.64 8.15
CA SER A 105 -18.81 0.42 7.61
C SER A 105 -17.97 1.61 7.13
N ARG A 106 -18.61 2.59 6.47
CA ARG A 106 -17.93 3.78 5.95
C ARG A 106 -17.23 4.59 7.06
N THR A 107 -17.82 4.65 8.25
CA THR A 107 -17.31 5.44 9.39
C THR A 107 -16.32 4.68 10.25
N GLU A 108 -16.27 3.36 10.12
CA GLU A 108 -15.40 2.51 10.93
C GLU A 108 -13.95 2.51 10.43
N ARG A 109 -13.02 2.21 11.32
CA ARG A 109 -11.60 2.11 10.95
C ARG A 109 -11.34 0.87 10.11
N THR A 110 -10.42 0.97 9.16
CA THR A 110 -9.89 -0.21 8.48
C THR A 110 -8.92 -0.93 9.43
N LYS A 111 -9.10 -2.23 9.60
CA LYS A 111 -8.16 -3.12 10.31
C LYS A 111 -7.30 -3.84 9.30
N TYR A 112 -6.01 -3.97 9.59
CA TYR A 112 -5.04 -4.69 8.76
C TYR A 112 -4.44 -5.82 9.58
N LEU A 113 -4.60 -7.05 9.10
CA LEU A 113 -4.21 -8.26 9.80
C LEU A 113 -3.11 -8.97 9.02
N ASP A 114 -2.15 -9.54 9.72
CA ASP A 114 -1.15 -10.42 9.14
C ASP A 114 -1.70 -11.82 8.83
N SER A 115 -0.85 -12.73 8.36
CA SER A 115 -1.22 -14.11 8.03
C SER A 115 -1.66 -14.94 9.25
N GLU A 116 -1.38 -14.48 10.46
CA GLU A 116 -1.80 -15.12 11.72
C GLU A 116 -3.12 -14.52 12.24
N GLY A 117 -3.71 -13.57 11.52
CA GLY A 117 -4.92 -12.87 11.93
C GLY A 117 -4.69 -11.81 13.00
N LYS A 118 -3.43 -11.45 13.29
CA LYS A 118 -3.08 -10.42 14.26
C LYS A 118 -3.00 -9.06 13.57
N GLU A 119 -3.50 -8.03 14.25
CA GLU A 119 -3.41 -6.66 13.73
C GLU A 119 -1.94 -6.22 13.60
N ILE A 120 -1.56 -5.72 12.43
CA ILE A 120 -0.18 -5.29 12.16
C ILE A 120 0.17 -4.07 13.01
N VAL A 121 1.45 -4.00 13.40
CA VAL A 121 1.99 -2.83 14.09
C VAL A 121 2.79 -2.00 13.09
N LEU A 122 2.41 -0.74 12.94
CA LEU A 122 3.09 0.19 12.06
C LEU A 122 4.38 0.70 12.70
N ASN A 123 5.45 0.85 11.91
CA ASN A 123 6.63 1.55 12.41
C ASN A 123 6.29 3.03 12.61
N PRO A 124 6.89 3.71 13.62
CA PRO A 124 6.68 5.14 13.81
C PRO A 124 7.08 5.95 12.57
N GLY A 125 6.17 6.78 12.07
CA GLY A 125 6.39 7.63 10.90
C GLY A 125 5.15 7.73 10.01
N GLN A 126 5.29 8.46 8.90
CA GLN A 126 4.20 8.63 7.94
C GLN A 126 3.82 7.28 7.31
N THR A 127 2.52 7.07 7.12
CA THR A 127 1.97 5.89 6.43
C THR A 127 1.22 6.31 5.18
N TRP A 128 1.56 5.68 4.05
CA TRP A 128 0.84 5.83 2.80
C TRP A 128 -0.06 4.64 2.55
N ILE A 129 -1.38 4.86 2.50
CA ILE A 129 -2.33 3.82 2.11
C ILE A 129 -2.65 3.99 0.63
N GLN A 130 -2.30 2.99 -0.16
CA GLN A 130 -2.61 2.89 -1.58
C GLN A 130 -3.86 2.04 -1.75
N ILE A 131 -4.98 2.69 -2.04
CA ILE A 131 -6.19 2.02 -2.49
C ILE A 131 -5.95 1.56 -3.92
N PHE A 132 -5.77 0.25 -4.11
CA PHE A 132 -5.22 -0.31 -5.34
C PHE A 132 -6.23 -1.26 -5.99
N PRO A 133 -6.52 -1.13 -7.30
CA PRO A 133 -7.46 -2.03 -7.95
C PRO A 133 -6.90 -3.46 -7.98
N VAL A 134 -7.76 -4.46 -7.76
CA VAL A 134 -7.37 -5.89 -7.85
C VAL A 134 -6.81 -6.29 -9.21
N SER A 135 -7.18 -5.56 -10.27
CA SER A 135 -6.69 -5.75 -11.64
C SER A 135 -5.37 -5.04 -11.94
N GLY A 136 -4.91 -4.17 -11.03
CA GLY A 136 -3.65 -3.44 -11.19
C GLY A 136 -2.44 -4.36 -11.08
N LYS A 137 -1.31 -3.92 -11.64
CA LYS A 137 -0.05 -4.67 -11.57
C LYS A 137 0.84 -4.13 -10.44
N ILE A 138 1.32 -5.04 -9.60
CA ILE A 138 2.23 -4.77 -8.49
C ILE A 138 3.52 -5.54 -8.74
N GLU A 139 4.67 -4.87 -8.61
CA GLU A 139 5.99 -5.51 -8.58
C GLU A 139 6.72 -5.03 -7.32
N ILE A 140 7.24 -5.97 -6.54
CA ILE A 140 7.96 -5.71 -5.28
C ILE A 140 9.28 -6.47 -5.34
N GLU A 141 10.39 -5.73 -5.18
CA GLU A 141 11.78 -6.22 -5.30
C GLU A 141 12.61 -5.87 -4.08
#